data_AF-A0A9D8I7T3-F1
#
_entry.id   AF-A0A9D8I7T3-F1
#
_cell.length_a   1.000
_cell.length_b   1.000
_cell.length_c   1.000
_cell.angle_alpha   90.00
_cell.angle_beta   90.00
_cell.angle_gamma   90.00
#
_symmetry.space_group_name_H-M   'P 1'
#
loop_
_entity.id
_entity.type
_entity.pdbx_description
1 polymer ?
#
loop_
_entity_poly.entity_id
_entity_poly.type
_entity_poly.pdbx_seq_one_letter_code
_entity_poly.pdbx_strand_id
1 'polypeptide(L)'
;MRSTITTTCIAFTSRCSGAGHRKPRDSGGVTKPSRVEVRPILMSLAEKQRGLLAGLSRMRDPQERLAWLVEQARQRPEFPEDLRTERWRVHGCTARLWLVCELHGGAIGFRCDSDSLIVKSVAGLLCDFYSGADPAEIVATPPDFLSAVGIDHHLTPNRRNSLGRVWESIRDCAEVHRRTHPNATLPK
;
A
#
# COMPACT_ATOMS: atom_id res chain seq x y z
N MET A 1 29.51 -22.33 -73.80
CA MET A 1 30.15 -21.78 -72.59
C MET A 1 29.90 -22.74 -71.43
N ARG A 2 30.99 -23.32 -70.90
CA ARG A 2 31.22 -23.91 -69.55
C ARG A 2 30.10 -24.80 -68.99
N SER A 3 30.18 -26.13 -69.08
CA SER A 3 31.07 -27.10 -68.41
C SER A 3 30.48 -27.67 -67.11
N THR A 4 30.34 -28.98 -67.19
CA THR A 4 29.82 -30.05 -66.32
C THR A 4 30.61 -30.25 -65.01
N ILE A 5 30.11 -31.19 -64.19
CA ILE A 5 30.84 -32.15 -63.32
C ILE A 5 30.55 -32.06 -61.80
N THR A 6 29.72 -33.02 -61.37
CA THR A 6 29.74 -33.83 -60.14
C THR A 6 31.09 -33.94 -59.43
N THR A 7 31.20 -33.78 -58.11
CA THR A 7 32.18 -34.56 -57.31
C THR A 7 31.80 -34.59 -55.83
N THR A 8 31.75 -35.82 -55.36
CA THR A 8 31.65 -36.30 -53.99
C THR A 8 33.04 -36.30 -53.35
N CYS A 9 33.08 -36.09 -52.03
CA CYS A 9 33.99 -36.76 -51.08
C CYS A 9 35.40 -36.19 -50.73
N ILE A 10 35.62 -36.19 -49.40
CA ILE A 10 36.80 -36.66 -48.62
C ILE A 10 37.75 -35.61 -48.01
N ALA A 11 37.66 -35.58 -46.66
CA ALA A 11 38.71 -35.51 -45.62
C ALA A 11 39.68 -34.29 -45.62
N PHE A 12 40.23 -33.82 -44.49
CA PHE A 12 40.87 -34.56 -43.41
C PHE A 12 41.05 -33.63 -42.19
N THR A 13 41.07 -34.28 -41.02
CA THR A 13 41.46 -33.87 -39.66
C THR A 13 42.22 -32.54 -39.44
N SER A 14 41.87 -31.81 -38.37
CA SER A 14 42.84 -31.57 -37.31
C SER A 14 42.18 -31.21 -35.97
N ARG A 15 42.90 -31.58 -34.93
CA ARG A 15 42.56 -31.73 -33.52
C ARG A 15 42.94 -30.44 -32.76
N CYS A 16 42.22 -30.13 -31.67
CA CYS A 16 42.66 -29.44 -30.43
C CYS A 16 41.40 -29.00 -29.66
N SER A 17 41.03 -29.70 -28.57
CA SER A 17 41.47 -29.44 -27.19
C SER A 17 40.65 -28.37 -26.47
N GLY A 18 39.76 -28.86 -25.59
CA GLY A 18 39.42 -28.35 -24.26
C GLY A 18 39.13 -26.86 -24.05
N ALA A 19 37.90 -26.55 -23.62
CA ALA A 19 37.60 -25.72 -22.44
C ALA A 19 36.09 -25.45 -22.35
N GLY A 20 35.56 -25.35 -21.12
CA GLY A 20 34.35 -24.56 -20.86
C GLY A 20 33.07 -25.35 -20.60
N HIS A 21 32.95 -25.87 -19.40
CA HIS A 21 31.71 -26.39 -18.82
C HIS A 21 30.76 -25.22 -18.45
N ARG A 22 29.50 -25.25 -18.93
CA ARG A 22 28.26 -24.65 -18.34
C ARG A 22 28.23 -23.12 -18.19
N LYS A 23 27.15 -22.36 -18.42
CA LYS A 23 25.75 -22.51 -18.86
C LYS A 23 25.34 -21.10 -19.36
N PRO A 24 24.29 -20.95 -20.20
CA PRO A 24 23.74 -19.65 -20.56
C PRO A 24 23.18 -18.92 -19.32
N ARG A 25 23.48 -17.63 -19.22
CA ARG A 25 23.01 -16.73 -18.16
C ARG A 25 21.69 -16.13 -18.65
N ASP A 26 20.57 -16.78 -18.34
CA ASP A 26 19.24 -16.25 -18.62
C ASP A 26 18.99 -15.01 -17.77
N SER A 27 18.94 -13.88 -18.45
CA SER A 27 18.29 -12.64 -18.03
C SER A 27 16.80 -12.86 -17.91
N GLY A 28 16.26 -12.79 -16.69
CA GLY A 28 14.83 -13.01 -16.47
C GLY A 28 14.38 -12.89 -15.01
N GLY A 29 14.86 -11.88 -14.29
CA GLY A 29 14.33 -11.55 -12.96
C GLY A 29 13.09 -10.66 -13.10
N VAL A 30 11.94 -11.25 -13.45
CA VAL A 30 10.64 -10.60 -13.33
C VAL A 30 10.44 -10.26 -11.85
N THR A 31 10.54 -8.98 -11.50
CA THR A 31 10.12 -8.46 -10.21
C THR A 31 8.62 -8.69 -10.09
N LYS A 32 8.23 -9.70 -9.30
CA LYS A 32 6.84 -9.94 -8.94
C LYS A 32 6.24 -8.64 -8.38
N PRO A 33 5.03 -8.22 -8.80
CA PRO A 33 4.37 -7.11 -8.15
C PRO A 33 4.15 -7.45 -6.68
N SER A 34 4.44 -6.47 -5.82
CA SER A 34 4.25 -6.52 -4.38
C SER A 34 2.80 -6.81 -4.05
N ARG A 35 2.48 -8.10 -3.91
CA ARG A 35 1.18 -8.59 -3.50
C ARG A 35 0.89 -8.02 -2.13
N VAL A 36 -0.10 -7.15 -2.05
CA VAL A 36 -0.66 -6.67 -0.78
C VAL A 36 -1.19 -7.91 -0.07
N GLU A 37 -0.44 -8.42 0.91
CA GLU A 37 -0.97 -9.42 1.83
C GLU A 37 -1.99 -8.72 2.72
N VAL A 38 -3.22 -8.58 2.23
CA VAL A 38 -4.37 -8.25 3.07
C VAL A 38 -4.54 -9.44 4.02
N ARG A 39 -3.91 -9.37 5.19
CA ARG A 39 -4.12 -10.33 6.26
C ARG A 39 -5.54 -10.07 6.77
N PRO A 40 -6.51 -11.00 6.58
CA PRO A 40 -7.81 -10.84 7.20
C PRO A 40 -7.57 -10.88 8.71
N ILE A 41 -7.71 -9.73 9.38
CA ILE A 41 -7.51 -9.68 10.83
C ILE A 41 -8.84 -10.10 11.44
N LEU A 42 -8.80 -11.17 12.23
CA LEU A 42 -9.91 -11.67 13.05
C LEU A 42 -10.33 -10.69 14.18
N MET A 43 -9.88 -9.42 14.15
CA MET A 43 -10.04 -8.43 15.22
C MET A 43 -10.91 -7.27 14.74
N SER A 44 -11.85 -6.88 15.60
CA SER A 44 -12.74 -5.72 15.40
C SER A 44 -11.96 -4.39 15.39
N LEU A 45 -12.53 -3.35 14.77
CA LEU A 45 -12.04 -1.98 14.85
C LEU A 45 -11.97 -1.50 16.31
N ALA A 46 -12.90 -1.94 17.17
CA ALA A 46 -12.87 -1.63 18.59
C ALA A 46 -11.61 -2.19 19.29
N GLU A 47 -11.22 -3.42 18.97
CA GLU A 47 -9.98 -4.02 19.48
C GLU A 47 -8.73 -3.32 18.96
N LYS A 48 -8.70 -3.02 17.66
CA LYS A 48 -7.63 -2.23 17.06
C LYS A 48 -7.50 -0.86 17.72
N GLN A 49 -8.63 -0.21 18.02
CA GLN A 49 -8.65 1.10 18.66
C GLN A 49 -8.06 1.01 20.07
N ARG A 50 -8.48 0.02 20.86
CA ARG A 50 -7.90 -0.21 22.20
C ARG A 50 -6.39 -0.44 22.13
N GLY A 51 -5.93 -1.27 21.20
CA GLY A 51 -4.49 -1.53 21.02
C GLY A 51 -3.72 -0.28 20.62
N LEU A 52 -4.27 0.50 19.68
CA LEU A 52 -3.67 1.75 19.23
C LEU A 52 -3.58 2.79 20.35
N LEU A 53 -4.68 2.98 21.10
CA LEU A 53 -4.73 3.89 22.24
C LEU A 53 -3.72 3.47 23.31
N ALA A 54 -3.65 2.18 23.65
CA ALA A 54 -2.69 1.66 24.62
C ALA A 54 -1.23 1.87 24.17
N GLY A 55 -0.95 1.69 22.88
CA GLY A 55 0.38 1.93 22.30
C GLY A 55 0.78 3.40 22.35
N LEU A 56 -0.09 4.29 21.86
CA LEU A 56 0.19 5.73 21.76
C LEU A 56 0.21 6.41 23.14
N SER A 57 -0.61 5.97 24.10
CA SER A 57 -0.66 6.55 25.43
C SER A 57 0.59 6.29 26.28
N ARG A 58 1.46 5.35 25.88
CA ARG A 58 2.77 5.14 26.51
C ARG A 58 3.70 6.35 26.33
N MET A 59 3.58 7.06 25.22
CA MET A 59 4.24 8.34 24.99
C MET A 59 3.39 9.42 25.65
N ARG A 60 3.93 10.13 26.64
CA ARG A 60 3.18 11.16 27.39
C ARG A 60 3.08 12.48 26.63
N ASP A 61 4.08 12.77 25.82
CA ASP A 61 4.14 13.98 25.03
C ASP A 61 3.47 13.78 23.66
N PRO A 62 2.45 14.58 23.29
CA PRO A 62 1.82 14.44 21.98
C PRO A 62 2.75 14.83 20.81
N GLN A 63 3.78 15.65 21.04
CA GLN A 63 4.79 15.94 20.01
C GLN A 63 5.68 14.71 19.76
N GLU A 64 6.08 13.98 20.81
CA GLU A 64 6.74 12.67 20.70
C GLU A 64 5.89 11.66 19.92
N ARG A 65 4.57 11.59 20.19
CA ARG A 65 3.64 10.71 19.44
C ARG A 65 3.65 11.03 17.95
N LEU A 66 3.57 12.31 17.59
CA LEU A 66 3.60 12.74 16.20
C LEU A 66 4.94 12.42 15.53
N ALA A 67 6.06 12.64 16.24
CA ALA A 67 7.40 12.31 15.75
C ALA A 67 7.54 10.82 15.47
N TRP A 68 7.03 9.97 16.37
CA TRP A 68 6.99 8.52 16.17
C TRP A 68 6.17 8.13 14.94
N LEU A 69 4.97 8.71 14.75
CA LEU A 69 4.15 8.45 13.56
C LEU A 69 4.84 8.87 12.27
N VAL A 70 5.54 10.00 12.29
CA VAL A 70 6.35 10.48 11.16
C VAL A 70 7.45 9.49 10.83
N GLU A 71 8.13 8.93 11.83
CA GLU A 71 9.15 7.91 11.62
C GLU A 71 8.57 6.62 11.02
N GLN A 72 7.43 6.15 11.54
CA GLN A 72 6.71 5.01 10.96
C GLN A 72 6.33 5.27 9.49
N ALA A 73 5.94 6.50 9.15
CA ALA A 73 5.60 6.88 7.78
C ALA A 73 6.79 6.83 6.82
N ARG A 74 8.01 7.10 7.30
CA ARG A 74 9.26 6.99 6.51
C ARG A 74 9.62 5.56 6.19
N GLN A 75 9.30 4.64 7.10
CA GLN A 75 9.60 3.21 6.97
C GLN A 75 8.58 2.46 6.10
N ARG A 76 7.48 3.11 5.71
CA ARG A 76 6.47 2.50 4.84
C ARG A 76 7.07 2.15 3.48
N PRO A 77 6.62 1.04 2.86
CA PRO A 77 7.00 0.70 1.50
C PRO A 77 6.76 1.85 0.53
N GLU A 78 7.60 1.93 -0.49
CA GLU A 78 7.44 2.94 -1.54
C GLU A 78 6.08 2.81 -2.22
N PHE A 79 5.46 3.95 -2.48
CA PHE A 79 4.17 4.01 -3.14
C PHE A 79 4.38 3.89 -4.66
N PRO A 80 3.72 2.94 -5.35
CA PRO A 80 3.91 2.74 -6.78
C PRO A 80 3.53 3.99 -7.58
N GLU A 81 4.40 4.42 -8.50
CA GLU A 81 4.14 5.58 -9.37
C GLU A 81 2.87 5.41 -10.20
N ASP A 82 2.56 4.18 -10.64
CA ASP A 82 1.34 3.86 -11.41
C ASP A 82 0.05 4.16 -10.64
N LEU A 83 0.13 4.25 -9.30
CA LEU A 83 -1.00 4.59 -8.44
C LEU A 83 -1.07 6.10 -8.16
N ARG A 84 -0.06 6.90 -8.52
CA ARG A 84 -0.05 8.36 -8.39
C ARG A 84 -0.81 9.03 -9.55
N THR A 85 -2.06 8.62 -9.74
CA THR A 85 -2.94 9.15 -10.79
C THR A 85 -4.01 10.07 -10.21
N GLU A 86 -4.58 10.92 -11.07
CA GLU A 86 -5.66 11.83 -10.66
C GLU A 86 -6.90 11.07 -10.13
N ARG A 87 -7.12 9.84 -10.60
CA ARG A 87 -8.17 8.94 -10.10
C ARG A 87 -8.09 8.68 -8.59
N TRP A 88 -6.87 8.56 -8.06
CA TRP A 88 -6.63 8.25 -6.65
C TRP A 88 -6.28 9.49 -5.82
N ARG A 89 -6.35 10.67 -6.44
CA ARG A 89 -5.98 11.92 -5.79
C ARG A 89 -7.11 12.40 -4.87
N VAL A 90 -6.74 12.75 -3.65
CA VAL A 90 -7.64 13.39 -2.70
C VAL A 90 -7.54 14.90 -2.87
N HIS A 91 -8.65 15.53 -3.24
CA HIS A 91 -8.74 16.98 -3.42
C HIS A 91 -9.01 17.72 -2.10
N GLY A 92 -8.71 19.02 -2.09
CA GLY A 92 -8.94 19.87 -0.90
C GLY A 92 -7.83 19.81 0.15
N CYS A 93 -6.77 19.05 -0.08
CA CYS A 93 -5.55 19.09 0.71
C CYS A 93 -4.56 20.13 0.14
N THR A 94 -3.89 20.89 1.01
CA THR A 94 -2.79 21.78 0.57
C THR A 94 -1.62 20.98 0.01
N ALA A 95 -1.38 19.81 0.62
CA ALA A 95 -0.45 18.79 0.18
C ALA A 95 -1.13 17.86 -0.84
N ARG A 96 -0.39 17.36 -1.84
CA ARG A 96 -0.91 16.28 -2.70
C ARG A 96 -0.99 15.00 -1.87
N LEU A 97 -2.13 14.33 -1.96
CA LEU A 97 -2.43 13.09 -1.27
C LEU A 97 -3.06 12.13 -2.26
N TRP A 98 -2.58 10.90 -2.28
CA TRP A 98 -3.18 9.79 -3.00
C TRP A 98 -3.68 8.76 -2.01
N LEU A 99 -4.90 8.27 -2.21
CA LEU A 99 -5.51 7.20 -1.43
C LEU A 99 -6.09 6.16 -2.39
N VAL A 100 -5.54 4.95 -2.31
CA VAL A 100 -5.99 3.79 -3.07
C VAL A 100 -6.79 2.90 -2.13
N CYS A 101 -7.92 2.43 -2.64
CA CYS A 101 -8.84 1.58 -1.92
C CYS A 101 -9.15 0.37 -2.80
N GLU A 102 -8.87 -0.82 -2.29
CA GLU A 102 -9.05 -2.07 -3.02
C GLU A 102 -9.71 -3.12 -2.11
N LEU A 103 -10.74 -3.79 -2.62
CA LEU A 103 -11.38 -4.89 -1.92
C LEU A 103 -10.67 -6.19 -2.24
N HIS A 104 -10.12 -6.85 -1.23
CA HIS A 104 -9.43 -8.14 -1.35
C HIS A 104 -10.09 -9.17 -0.44
N GLY A 105 -10.75 -10.18 -1.02
CA GLY A 105 -11.32 -11.29 -0.25
C GLY A 105 -12.41 -10.90 0.77
N GLY A 106 -13.16 -9.82 0.50
CA GLY A 106 -14.22 -9.30 1.39
C GLY A 106 -13.76 -8.24 2.39
N ALA A 107 -12.46 -7.96 2.48
CA ALA A 107 -11.92 -6.90 3.33
C ALA A 107 -11.32 -5.77 2.49
N ILE A 108 -11.50 -4.52 2.94
CA ILE A 108 -10.94 -3.36 2.23
C ILE A 108 -9.48 -3.18 2.65
N GLY A 109 -8.58 -3.08 1.67
CA GLY A 109 -7.20 -2.64 1.85
C GLY A 109 -7.03 -1.20 1.41
N PHE A 110 -6.29 -0.42 2.21
CA PHE A 110 -5.98 0.97 1.90
C PHE A 110 -4.47 1.18 1.71
N ARG A 111 -4.11 2.04 0.76
CA ARG A 111 -2.73 2.52 0.57
C ARG A 111 -2.78 4.02 0.36
N CYS A 112 -1.83 4.74 0.93
CA CYS A 112 -1.75 6.18 0.75
C CYS A 112 -0.33 6.69 0.62
N ASP A 113 -0.19 7.84 -0.03
CA ASP A 113 1.06 8.61 -0.06
C ASP A 113 0.76 10.10 -0.14
N SER A 114 1.67 10.93 0.36
CA SER A 114 1.55 12.38 0.30
C SER A 114 2.90 13.05 0.19
N ASP A 115 2.95 14.21 -0.47
CA ASP A 115 4.14 15.07 -0.51
C ASP A 115 4.47 15.70 0.85
N SER A 116 3.51 15.77 1.77
CA SER A 116 3.73 16.15 3.16
C SER A 116 3.89 14.93 4.05
N LEU A 117 5.05 14.79 4.68
CA LEU A 117 5.32 13.66 5.57
C LEU A 117 4.37 13.58 6.78
N ILE A 118 3.88 14.72 7.27
CA ILE A 118 2.91 14.77 8.36
C ILE A 118 1.52 14.32 7.88
N VAL A 119 1.11 14.71 6.67
CA VAL A 119 -0.14 14.22 6.09
C VAL A 119 -0.03 12.73 5.80
N LYS A 120 1.11 12.28 5.25
CA LYS A 120 1.43 10.87 5.01
C LYS A 120 1.38 10.04 6.31
N SER A 121 1.88 10.56 7.42
CA SER A 121 1.91 9.81 8.67
C SER A 121 0.52 9.54 9.23
N VAL A 122 -0.34 10.56 9.27
CA VAL A 122 -1.70 10.40 9.78
C VAL A 122 -2.58 9.65 8.78
N ALA A 123 -2.44 9.90 7.47
CA ALA A 123 -3.14 9.11 6.46
C ALA A 123 -2.74 7.63 6.53
N GLY A 124 -1.45 7.34 6.72
CA GLY A 124 -0.96 5.97 6.91
C GLY A 124 -1.54 5.30 8.14
N LEU A 125 -1.64 6.03 9.26
CA LEU A 125 -2.28 5.53 10.48
C LEU A 125 -3.75 5.16 10.23
N LEU A 126 -4.50 6.01 9.53
CA LEU A 126 -5.89 5.74 9.16
C LEU A 126 -6.00 4.53 8.23
N CYS A 127 -5.13 4.44 7.22
CA CYS A 127 -5.07 3.30 6.31
C CYS A 127 -4.84 1.99 7.08
N ASP A 128 -3.88 1.96 8.00
CA ASP A 128 -3.58 0.74 8.77
C ASP A 128 -4.73 0.35 9.71
N PHE A 129 -5.38 1.35 10.33
CA PHE A 129 -6.50 1.12 11.23
C PHE A 129 -7.70 0.48 10.51
N TYR A 130 -8.12 1.06 9.38
CA TYR A 130 -9.29 0.60 8.63
C TYR A 130 -9.00 -0.56 7.67
N SER A 131 -7.74 -0.82 7.32
CA SER A 131 -7.39 -1.95 6.45
C SER A 131 -7.77 -3.28 7.10
N GLY A 132 -8.41 -4.15 6.32
CA GLY A 132 -8.87 -5.46 6.77
C GLY A 132 -10.22 -5.44 7.49
N ALA A 133 -10.86 -4.27 7.67
CA ALA A 133 -12.18 -4.17 8.30
C ALA A 133 -13.32 -4.31 7.28
N ASP A 134 -14.51 -4.66 7.80
CA ASP A 134 -15.73 -4.73 7.01
C ASP A 134 -16.20 -3.33 6.59
N PRO A 135 -16.69 -3.13 5.35
CA PRO A 135 -17.17 -1.83 4.90
C PRO A 135 -18.23 -1.19 5.81
N ALA A 136 -19.14 -1.98 6.41
CA ALA A 136 -20.15 -1.47 7.33
C ALA A 136 -19.54 -1.05 8.67
N GLU A 137 -18.54 -1.78 9.16
CA GLU A 137 -17.82 -1.44 10.40
C GLU A 137 -17.03 -0.13 10.25
N ILE A 138 -16.39 0.09 9.09
CA ILE A 138 -15.68 1.32 8.76
C ILE A 138 -16.63 2.52 8.79
N VAL A 139 -17.80 2.42 8.14
CA VAL A 139 -18.79 3.51 8.10
C VAL A 139 -19.33 3.83 9.50
N ALA A 140 -19.47 2.83 10.37
CA ALA A 140 -19.97 3.01 11.73
C ALA A 140 -18.92 3.55 12.72
N THR A 141 -17.63 3.53 12.36
CA THR A 141 -16.52 3.85 13.28
C THR A 141 -15.78 5.09 12.79
N PRO A 142 -16.15 6.31 13.22
CA PRO A 142 -15.38 7.51 12.93
C PRO A 142 -14.01 7.52 13.64
N PRO A 143 -13.02 8.27 13.13
CA PRO A 143 -11.65 8.28 13.65
C PRO A 143 -11.48 9.16 14.91
N ASP A 144 -12.43 9.09 15.86
CA ASP A 144 -12.43 9.91 17.09
C ASP A 144 -11.20 9.66 17.96
N PHE A 145 -10.56 8.49 17.79
CA PHE A 145 -9.32 8.14 18.46
C PHE A 145 -8.18 9.13 18.17
N LEU A 146 -8.16 9.80 17.00
CA LEU A 146 -7.11 10.76 16.64
C LEU A 146 -7.03 11.94 17.62
N SER A 147 -8.19 12.47 18.02
CA SER A 147 -8.29 13.51 19.03
C SER A 147 -8.04 12.96 20.43
N ALA A 148 -8.47 11.73 20.73
CA ALA A 148 -8.20 11.10 22.03
C ALA A 148 -6.69 10.93 22.31
N VAL A 149 -5.88 10.70 21.28
CA VAL A 149 -4.40 10.63 21.41
C VAL A 149 -3.71 11.97 21.21
N GLY A 150 -4.46 13.06 21.00
CA GLY A 150 -3.93 14.42 20.88
C GLY A 150 -3.05 14.66 19.65
N ILE A 151 -3.17 13.86 18.59
CA ILE A 151 -2.39 14.05 17.34
C ILE A 151 -2.78 15.38 16.67
N ASP A 152 -4.05 15.74 16.74
CA ASP A 152 -4.62 16.93 16.13
C ASP A 152 -4.25 18.24 16.83
N HIS A 153 -3.75 18.19 18.07
CA HIS A 153 -3.38 19.38 18.87
C HIS A 153 -2.18 20.14 18.29
N HIS A 154 -1.26 19.45 17.62
CA HIS A 154 -0.05 20.04 17.04
C HIS A 154 -0.15 20.27 15.52
N LEU A 155 -1.34 20.06 14.95
CA LEU A 155 -1.57 20.28 13.53
C LEU A 155 -2.08 21.70 13.29
N THR A 156 -1.51 22.34 12.26
CA THR A 156 -2.07 23.59 11.73
C THR A 156 -3.48 23.33 11.17
N PRO A 157 -4.35 24.37 11.08
CA PRO A 157 -5.70 24.22 10.53
C PRO A 157 -5.72 23.52 9.16
N ASN A 158 -4.78 23.86 8.26
CA ASN A 158 -4.68 23.21 6.95
C ASN A 158 -4.38 21.71 7.04
N ARG A 159 -3.51 21.28 7.96
CA ARG A 159 -3.20 19.86 8.15
C ARG A 159 -4.38 19.10 8.74
N ARG A 160 -5.11 19.71 9.68
CA ARG A 160 -6.35 19.14 10.23
C ARG A 160 -7.42 18.96 9.16
N ASN A 161 -7.56 19.94 8.25
CA ASN A 161 -8.48 19.83 7.11
C ASN A 161 -8.11 18.65 6.20
N SER A 162 -6.81 18.44 5.93
CA SER A 162 -6.36 17.27 5.16
C SER A 162 -6.76 15.95 5.82
N LEU A 163 -6.75 15.85 7.15
CA LEU A 163 -7.19 14.64 7.86
C LEU A 163 -8.67 14.35 7.64
N GLY A 164 -9.51 15.40 7.70
CA GLY A 164 -10.93 15.28 7.40
C GLY A 164 -11.17 14.71 5.99
N ARG A 165 -10.39 15.19 4.99
CA ARG A 165 -10.48 14.69 3.61
C ARG A 165 -10.05 13.24 3.46
N VAL A 166 -9.01 12.82 4.19
CA VAL A 166 -8.58 11.41 4.22
C VAL A 166 -9.73 10.54 4.76
N TRP A 167 -10.32 10.93 5.89
CA TRP A 167 -11.42 10.20 6.51
C TRP A 167 -12.64 10.12 5.58
N GLU A 168 -13.06 11.25 4.99
CA GLU A 168 -14.15 11.29 4.03
C GLU A 168 -13.90 10.31 2.87
N SER A 169 -12.68 10.31 2.32
CA SER A 169 -12.32 9.42 1.21
C SER A 169 -12.36 7.93 1.60
N ILE A 170 -11.92 7.58 2.82
CA ILE A 170 -12.00 6.21 3.36
C ILE A 170 -13.47 5.80 3.51
N ARG A 171 -14.28 6.64 4.14
CA ARG A 171 -15.71 6.40 4.37
C ARG A 171 -16.47 6.25 3.05
N ASP A 172 -16.20 7.11 2.08
CA ASP A 172 -16.86 7.07 0.78
C ASP A 172 -16.48 5.79 0.02
N CYS A 173 -15.22 5.34 0.11
CA CYS A 173 -14.84 4.04 -0.44
C CYS A 173 -15.58 2.88 0.24
N ALA A 174 -15.64 2.89 1.57
CA ALA A 174 -16.37 1.87 2.33
C ALA A 174 -17.85 1.86 1.96
N GLU A 175 -18.48 3.02 1.76
CA GLU A 175 -19.88 3.13 1.34
C GLU A 175 -20.12 2.53 -0.05
N VAL A 176 -19.22 2.78 -1.01
CA VAL A 176 -19.28 2.19 -2.36
C VAL A 176 -19.18 0.66 -2.29
N HIS A 177 -18.25 0.14 -1.49
CA HIS A 177 -18.08 -1.31 -1.33
C HIS A 177 -19.24 -1.97 -0.56
N ARG A 178 -19.80 -1.28 0.44
CA ARG A 178 -20.99 -1.72 1.18
C ARG A 178 -22.20 -1.89 0.26
N ARG A 179 -22.44 -0.92 -0.63
CA ARG A 179 -23.57 -0.96 -1.58
C ARG A 179 -23.40 -2.03 -2.65
N THR A 180 -22.18 -2.32 -3.06
CA THR A 180 -21.88 -3.34 -4.07
C THR A 180 -21.87 -4.76 -3.50
N HIS A 181 -21.76 -4.91 -2.17
CA HIS A 181 -21.73 -6.21 -1.47
C HIS A 181 -22.70 -6.21 -0.25
N PRO A 182 -24.03 -6.16 -0.46
CA PRO A 182 -25.01 -5.97 0.62
C PRO A 182 -25.16 -7.16 1.59
N ASN A 183 -24.37 -8.23 1.44
CA ASN A 183 -24.54 -9.49 2.19
C ASN A 183 -23.30 -9.93 3.00
N ALA A 184 -22.36 -9.01 3.27
CA ALA A 184 -21.33 -9.25 4.29
C ALA A 184 -22.01 -9.11 5.67
N THR A 185 -22.44 -10.25 6.21
CA THR A 185 -23.11 -10.32 7.51
C THR A 185 -22.09 -9.94 8.59
N LEU A 186 -22.38 -8.90 9.37
CA LEU A 186 -21.62 -8.52 10.57
C LEU A 186 -21.43 -9.78 11.44
N PRO A 187 -20.19 -10.21 11.78
CA PRO A 187 -20.03 -11.19 12.84
C PRO A 187 -20.52 -10.56 14.14
N LYS A 188 -21.50 -11.22 14.77
CA LYS A 188 -22.06 -10.86 16.09
C LYS A 188 -21.07 -11.12 17.21
#